data_AF-A0A7L8UE96-F1
#
_entry.id   AF-A0A7L8UE96-F1
#
_cell.length_a   1.000
_cell.length_b   1.000
_cell.length_c   1.000
_cell.angle_alpha   90.00
_cell.angle_beta   90.00
_cell.angle_gamma   90.00
#
_symmetry.space_group_name_H-M   'P 1'
#
loop_
_entity.id
_entity.type
_entity.pdbx_description
1 polymer ?
#
loop_
_entity_poly.entity_id
_entity_poly.type
_entity_poly.pdbx_seq_one_letter_code
_entity_poly.pdbx_strand_id
1 'polypeptide(L)'
;MKTKSLLLALILSIGLFTTSCSNDDNEGETLVPLEGKWKLSKIGTTSGGTETLIDAPQNQSGCEKDYLELKLDNTATEGDYDSTISACAITTRSGIYSRSHNNLTTVINGVSKTQDIVNLTLSELKVKDANGAITVYTR
;
A
#
# COMPACT_ATOMS: atom_id res chain seq x y z
N MET A 1 -66.81 34.80 -4.91
CA MET A 1 -65.74 35.50 -4.16
C MET A 1 -65.44 34.66 -2.92
N LYS A 2 -64.22 34.10 -2.81
CA LYS A 2 -63.79 33.24 -1.69
C LYS A 2 -62.65 33.95 -0.95
N THR A 3 -62.90 34.33 0.30
CA THR A 3 -61.91 34.66 1.35
C THR A 3 -62.59 34.24 2.67
N LYS A 4 -61.93 33.60 3.65
CA LYS A 4 -60.89 34.08 4.57
C LYS A 4 -60.09 32.84 5.03
N SER A 5 -58.76 32.80 4.89
CA SER A 5 -57.75 33.33 5.83
C SER A 5 -57.89 32.79 7.24
N LEU A 6 -57.04 31.81 7.59
CA LEU A 6 -56.48 31.62 8.93
C LEU A 6 -55.11 30.92 8.79
N LEU A 7 -54.08 31.75 8.91
CA LEU A 7 -52.71 31.38 9.26
C LEU A 7 -52.70 30.73 10.65
N LEU A 8 -51.89 29.69 10.89
CA LEU A 8 -50.81 29.72 11.89
C LEU A 8 -49.95 28.44 11.91
N ALA A 9 -48.65 28.65 11.70
CA ALA A 9 -47.46 28.06 12.37
C ALA A 9 -47.17 26.54 12.27
N LEU A 10 -46.05 26.16 11.62
CA LEU A 10 -44.68 26.01 12.18
C LEU A 10 -44.62 24.74 13.03
N ILE A 11 -43.85 23.70 12.68
CA ILE A 11 -42.41 23.62 13.00
C ILE A 11 -41.64 22.75 12.02
N LEU A 12 -40.49 23.29 11.65
CA LEU A 12 -39.46 22.80 10.74
C LEU A 12 -38.53 21.84 11.50
N SER A 13 -38.65 20.53 11.30
CA SER A 13 -37.67 19.56 11.81
C SER A 13 -36.54 19.38 10.80
N ILE A 14 -35.63 20.36 10.77
CA ILE A 14 -34.28 20.16 10.25
C ILE A 14 -33.58 19.24 11.25
N GLY A 15 -33.46 17.96 10.88
CA GLY A 15 -32.56 17.03 11.55
C GLY A 15 -31.13 17.51 11.35
N LEU A 16 -30.59 18.19 12.36
CA LEU A 16 -29.18 18.47 12.51
C LEU A 16 -28.46 17.14 12.71
N PHE A 17 -28.00 16.52 11.62
CA PHE A 17 -26.91 15.56 11.71
C PHE A 17 -25.64 16.34 12.07
N THR A 18 -25.43 16.55 13.36
CA THR A 18 -24.11 16.94 13.86
C THR A 18 -23.24 15.70 13.75
N THR A 19 -22.56 15.56 12.60
CA THR A 19 -21.36 14.73 12.55
C THR A 19 -20.37 15.39 13.48
N SER A 20 -20.25 14.85 14.70
CA SER A 20 -19.13 15.14 15.58
C SER A 20 -17.87 14.64 14.89
N CYS A 21 -17.28 15.47 14.03
CA CYS A 21 -15.86 15.42 13.78
C CYS A 21 -15.22 15.72 15.14
N SER A 22 -14.75 14.68 15.83
CA SER A 22 -13.74 14.91 16.85
C SER A 22 -12.61 15.67 16.16
N ASN A 23 -12.21 16.79 16.73
CA ASN A 23 -10.91 17.36 16.45
C ASN A 23 -9.87 16.28 16.74
N ASP A 24 -9.49 15.55 15.71
CA ASP A 24 -8.22 14.86 15.67
C ASP A 24 -7.58 15.41 14.40
N ASP A 25 -6.59 16.26 14.62
CA ASP A 25 -5.84 16.98 13.61
C ASP A 25 -5.15 15.97 12.69
N ASN A 26 -5.87 15.45 11.70
CA ASN A 26 -5.25 14.96 10.49
C ASN A 26 -5.19 16.14 9.54
N GLU A 27 -4.17 16.97 9.76
CA GLU A 27 -3.55 17.72 8.68
C GLU A 27 -3.48 16.79 7.47
N GLY A 28 -3.88 17.29 6.31
CA GLY A 28 -3.84 16.53 5.06
C GLY A 28 -2.41 16.14 4.73
N GLU A 29 -1.92 15.08 5.38
CA GLU A 29 -0.72 14.36 5.06
C GLU A 29 -0.88 13.98 3.61
N THR A 30 -0.06 14.58 2.74
CA THR A 30 0.03 14.16 1.35
C THR A 30 0.62 12.76 1.38
N LEU A 31 -0.25 11.75 1.53
CA LEU A 31 0.14 10.36 1.59
C LEU A 31 0.83 10.04 0.27
N VAL A 32 2.13 9.78 0.33
CA VAL A 32 2.87 9.26 -0.81
C VAL A 32 2.11 8.04 -1.35
N PRO A 33 1.76 8.01 -2.64
CA PRO A 33 1.00 6.91 -3.21
C PRO A 33 1.81 5.63 -3.11
N LEU A 34 1.19 4.59 -2.58
CA LEU A 34 1.78 3.25 -2.47
C LEU A 34 1.84 2.57 -3.85
N GLU A 35 0.92 2.95 -4.73
CA GLU A 35 0.84 2.48 -6.10
C GLU A 35 2.13 2.79 -6.86
N GLY A 36 2.53 1.83 -7.70
CA GLY A 36 3.73 1.93 -8.51
C GLY A 36 4.41 0.59 -8.69
N LYS A 37 5.45 0.60 -9.53
CA LYS A 37 6.32 -0.53 -9.77
C LYS A 37 7.59 -0.39 -8.94
N TRP A 38 7.71 -1.23 -7.92
CA TRP A 38 8.75 -1.18 -6.92
C TRP A 38 9.79 -2.26 -7.20
N LYS A 39 11.00 -1.87 -7.61
CA LYS A 39 12.11 -2.79 -7.91
C LYS A 39 12.78 -3.25 -6.61
N LEU A 40 12.90 -4.55 -6.41
CA LEU A 40 13.57 -5.15 -5.26
C LEU A 40 15.02 -4.68 -5.21
N SER A 41 15.42 -4.00 -4.14
CA SER A 41 16.78 -3.50 -4.00
C SER A 41 17.57 -4.28 -2.95
N LYS A 42 17.00 -4.44 -1.75
CA LYS A 42 17.70 -5.04 -0.61
C LYS A 42 16.79 -5.96 0.19
N ILE A 43 17.40 -6.93 0.84
CA ILE A 43 16.77 -7.73 1.89
C ILE A 43 17.59 -7.61 3.17
N GLY A 44 16.97 -7.92 4.30
CA GLY A 44 17.69 -7.86 5.57
C GLY A 44 16.87 -8.33 6.75
N THR A 45 17.40 -8.09 7.94
CA THR A 45 16.73 -8.42 9.21
C THR A 45 16.95 -7.30 10.22
N THR A 46 16.11 -7.26 11.24
CA THR A 46 16.40 -6.50 12.46
C THR A 46 16.82 -7.46 13.56
N SER A 47 17.98 -7.24 14.18
CA SER A 47 18.43 -7.95 15.37
C SER A 47 18.85 -6.96 16.44
N GLY A 48 18.28 -7.06 17.64
CA GLY A 48 18.60 -6.16 18.76
C GLY A 48 18.36 -4.68 18.45
N GLY A 49 17.37 -4.35 17.60
CA GLY A 49 17.08 -2.99 17.16
C GLY A 49 18.03 -2.43 16.09
N THR A 50 19.03 -3.21 15.65
CA THR A 50 19.93 -2.83 14.56
C THR A 50 19.46 -3.49 13.26
N GLU A 51 19.28 -2.66 12.22
CA GLU A 51 18.96 -3.11 10.87
C GLU A 51 20.24 -3.52 10.15
N THR A 52 20.23 -4.71 9.52
CA THR A 52 21.30 -5.15 8.60
C THR A 52 20.68 -5.44 7.25
N LEU A 53 21.12 -4.73 6.21
CA LEU A 53 20.66 -4.89 4.83
C LEU A 53 21.80 -5.36 3.93
N ILE A 54 21.47 -6.24 2.99
CA ILE A 54 22.33 -6.66 1.88
C ILE A 54 21.61 -6.44 0.56
N ASP A 55 22.36 -6.30 -0.53
CA ASP A 55 21.76 -6.32 -1.87
C ASP A 55 21.00 -7.64 -2.06
N ALA A 56 19.81 -7.55 -2.65
CA ALA A 56 18.91 -8.69 -2.77
C ALA A 56 19.52 -9.75 -3.71
N PRO A 57 19.93 -10.93 -3.20
CA PRO A 57 20.55 -11.98 -4.01
C PRO A 57 19.58 -12.63 -5.01
N GLN A 58 18.27 -12.37 -4.87
CA GLN A 58 17.24 -12.79 -5.83
C GLN A 58 17.42 -12.10 -7.18
N ASN A 59 17.87 -10.84 -7.19
CA ASN A 59 18.09 -10.12 -8.44
C ASN A 59 19.22 -10.75 -9.24
N GLN A 60 18.89 -11.28 -10.41
CA GLN A 60 19.90 -11.87 -11.26
C GLN A 60 20.86 -10.82 -11.84
N SER A 61 22.16 -11.06 -11.68
CA SER A 61 23.20 -10.20 -12.25
C SER A 61 23.05 -10.07 -13.77
N GLY A 62 23.04 -8.84 -14.27
CA GLY A 62 22.92 -8.53 -15.70
C GLY A 62 21.48 -8.43 -16.21
N CYS A 63 20.48 -8.68 -15.37
CA CYS A 63 19.07 -8.48 -15.70
C CYS A 63 18.49 -7.24 -15.01
N GLU A 64 17.27 -6.87 -15.39
CA GLU A 64 16.45 -5.97 -14.58
C GLU A 64 16.20 -6.60 -13.20
N LYS A 65 16.00 -5.76 -12.18
CA LYS A 65 15.65 -6.20 -10.84
C LYS A 65 14.23 -6.77 -10.81
N ASP A 66 14.04 -7.76 -9.93
CA ASP A 66 12.71 -8.26 -9.57
C ASP A 66 11.85 -7.11 -9.06
N TYR A 67 10.53 -7.26 -9.12
CA TYR A 67 9.64 -6.18 -8.71
C TYR A 67 8.35 -6.65 -8.06
N LEU A 68 7.78 -5.74 -7.27
CA LEU A 68 6.39 -5.74 -6.83
C LEU A 68 5.68 -4.54 -7.47
N GLU A 69 4.66 -4.78 -8.28
CA GLU A 69 3.82 -3.74 -8.86
C GLU A 69 2.48 -3.72 -8.15
N LEU A 70 2.10 -2.55 -7.63
CA LEU A 70 0.85 -2.28 -6.93
C LEU A 70 0.04 -1.29 -7.78
N LYS A 71 -1.14 -1.69 -8.25
CA LYS A 71 -1.96 -0.90 -9.19
C LYS A 71 -3.15 -0.26 -8.48
N LEU A 72 -3.63 0.85 -9.04
CA LEU A 72 -4.77 1.62 -8.53
C LEU A 72 -6.07 0.81 -8.39
N ASP A 73 -6.20 -0.32 -9.09
CA ASP A 73 -7.34 -1.23 -9.02
C ASP A 73 -7.20 -2.33 -7.96
N ASN A 74 -6.26 -2.16 -7.01
CA ASN A 74 -5.94 -3.12 -5.95
C ASN A 74 -5.35 -4.45 -6.46
N THR A 75 -4.92 -4.53 -7.71
CA THR A 75 -4.17 -5.70 -8.20
C THR A 75 -2.68 -5.57 -7.90
N ALA A 76 -2.05 -6.71 -7.64
CA ALA A 76 -0.61 -6.82 -7.42
C ALA A 76 0.03 -7.74 -8.46
N THR A 77 1.27 -7.45 -8.85
CA THR A 77 2.05 -8.33 -9.72
C THR A 77 3.48 -8.41 -9.22
N GLU A 78 3.96 -9.61 -8.95
CA GLU A 78 5.38 -9.87 -8.77
C GLU A 78 6.00 -10.27 -10.10
N GLY A 79 7.16 -9.72 -10.42
CA GLY A 79 7.98 -10.14 -11.55
C GLY A 79 9.35 -10.60 -11.07
N ASP A 80 9.76 -11.76 -11.55
CA ASP A 80 11.03 -12.43 -11.26
C ASP A 80 11.82 -12.56 -12.57
N TYR A 81 13.01 -11.96 -12.62
CA TYR A 81 13.89 -12.04 -13.79
C TYR A 81 15.00 -13.05 -13.55
N ASP A 82 15.03 -14.10 -14.37
CA ASP A 82 16.05 -15.14 -14.30
C ASP A 82 16.59 -15.51 -15.69
N SER A 83 17.54 -16.44 -15.75
CA SER A 83 18.05 -17.02 -16.99
C SER A 83 17.98 -18.53 -17.01
N THR A 84 17.03 -19.10 -16.27
CA THR A 84 16.75 -20.52 -16.26
C THR A 84 16.12 -20.99 -17.57
N ILE A 85 15.26 -20.16 -18.19
CA ILE A 85 14.59 -20.49 -19.47
C ILE A 85 15.33 -19.87 -20.66
N SER A 86 15.57 -18.55 -20.62
CA SER A 86 16.33 -17.79 -21.61
C SER A 86 16.92 -16.54 -20.95
N ALA A 87 17.87 -15.87 -21.61
CA ALA A 87 18.52 -14.70 -21.04
C ALA A 87 17.52 -13.64 -20.56
N CYS A 88 17.56 -13.32 -19.27
CA CYS A 88 16.67 -12.40 -18.56
C CYS A 88 15.17 -12.61 -18.84
N ALA A 89 14.73 -13.88 -18.89
CA ALA A 89 13.32 -14.22 -18.97
C ALA A 89 12.58 -13.74 -17.72
N ILE A 90 11.34 -13.28 -17.90
CA ILE A 90 10.48 -12.87 -16.79
C ILE A 90 9.41 -13.91 -16.51
N THR A 91 9.25 -14.25 -15.24
CA THR A 91 8.06 -14.94 -14.73
C THR A 91 7.24 -13.95 -13.90
N THR A 92 5.94 -13.86 -14.19
CA THR A 92 5.03 -12.97 -13.44
C THR A 92 4.00 -13.75 -12.65
N ARG A 93 3.71 -13.30 -11.42
CA ARG A 93 2.61 -13.81 -10.59
C ARG A 93 1.67 -12.68 -10.23
N SER A 94 0.39 -12.87 -10.53
CA SER A 94 -0.65 -11.87 -10.24
C SER A 94 -1.40 -12.20 -8.95
N GLY A 95 -1.95 -11.16 -8.35
CA GLY A 95 -2.74 -11.25 -7.14
C GLY A 95 -3.45 -9.94 -6.83
N ILE A 96 -3.80 -9.76 -5.57
CA ILE A 96 -4.41 -8.54 -5.04
C ILE A 96 -3.59 -8.01 -3.88
N TYR A 97 -3.77 -6.73 -3.56
CA TYR A 97 -3.26 -6.16 -2.33
C TYR A 97 -4.29 -5.26 -1.65
N SER A 98 -4.10 -5.09 -0.35
CA SER A 98 -4.80 -4.09 0.45
C SER A 98 -3.80 -3.36 1.34
N ARG A 99 -4.15 -2.11 1.66
CA ARG A 99 -3.46 -1.30 2.65
C ARG A 99 -4.44 -0.98 3.78
N SER A 100 -4.03 -1.22 5.01
CA SER A 100 -4.72 -0.73 6.20
C SER A 100 -3.70 -0.04 7.08
N HIS A 101 -3.84 1.28 7.27
CA HIS A 101 -2.83 2.11 7.94
C HIS A 101 -1.42 1.90 7.34
N ASN A 102 -0.51 1.34 8.13
CA ASN A 102 0.86 1.01 7.74
C ASN A 102 1.04 -0.47 7.42
N ASN A 103 -0.02 -1.27 7.27
CA ASN A 103 0.09 -2.65 6.84
C ASN A 103 -0.20 -2.79 5.35
N LEU A 104 0.74 -3.40 4.64
CA LEU A 104 0.55 -3.90 3.28
C LEU A 104 0.26 -5.40 3.37
N THR A 105 -0.89 -5.82 2.86
CA THR A 105 -1.22 -7.23 2.68
C THR A 105 -1.30 -7.57 1.20
N THR A 106 -0.54 -8.55 0.76
CA THR A 106 -0.60 -9.10 -0.59
C THR A 106 -1.13 -10.52 -0.56
N VAL A 107 -1.98 -10.87 -1.52
CA VAL A 107 -2.40 -12.26 -1.78
C VAL A 107 -2.01 -12.60 -3.20
N ILE A 108 -0.90 -13.30 -3.38
CA ILE A 108 -0.32 -13.63 -4.68
C ILE A 108 -0.18 -15.15 -4.76
N ASN A 109 -0.70 -15.74 -5.85
CA ASN A 109 -0.73 -17.20 -6.02
C ASN A 109 -1.33 -17.96 -4.82
N GLY A 110 -2.37 -17.39 -4.19
CA GLY A 110 -3.03 -17.98 -3.02
C GLY A 110 -2.28 -17.84 -1.69
N VAL A 111 -1.07 -17.26 -1.68
CA VAL A 111 -0.29 -17.02 -0.46
C VAL A 111 -0.55 -15.61 0.04
N SER A 112 -1.03 -15.50 1.29
CA SER A 112 -1.22 -14.22 1.97
C SER A 112 0.05 -13.83 2.73
N LYS A 113 0.49 -12.59 2.56
CA LYS A 113 1.63 -12.01 3.28
C LYS A 113 1.24 -10.61 3.76
N THR A 114 1.34 -10.38 5.07
CA THR A 114 1.13 -9.06 5.68
C THR A 114 2.47 -8.55 6.21
N GLN A 115 2.80 -7.30 5.89
CA GLN A 115 4.02 -6.64 6.31
C GLN A 115 3.72 -5.22 6.78
N ASP A 116 4.51 -4.73 7.74
CA ASP A 116 4.53 -3.33 8.13
C ASP A 116 5.30 -2.51 7.10
N ILE A 117 4.71 -1.45 6.60
CA ILE A 117 5.37 -0.37 5.85
C ILE A 117 6.14 0.45 6.88
N VAL A 118 7.46 0.30 6.88
CA VAL A 118 8.36 1.00 7.82
C VAL A 118 8.94 2.28 7.22
N ASN A 119 8.99 2.39 5.89
CA ASN A 119 9.29 3.64 5.19
C ASN A 119 8.55 3.67 3.85
N LEU A 120 7.97 4.81 3.51
CA LEU A 120 7.34 5.04 2.21
C LEU A 120 7.63 6.46 1.75
N THR A 121 8.38 6.57 0.65
CA THR A 121 8.75 7.85 0.03
C THR A 121 8.49 7.78 -1.47
N LEU A 122 8.73 8.87 -2.19
CA LEU A 122 8.57 8.88 -3.64
C LEU A 122 9.52 7.91 -4.37
N SER A 123 10.57 7.38 -3.73
CA SER A 123 11.56 6.50 -4.36
C SER A 123 11.87 5.23 -3.56
N GLU A 124 11.28 5.04 -2.38
CA GLU A 124 11.53 3.88 -1.52
C GLU A 124 10.22 3.36 -0.91
N LEU A 125 10.05 2.03 -0.96
CA LEU A 125 9.10 1.27 -0.17
C LEU A 125 9.89 0.26 0.66
N LYS A 126 9.92 0.44 1.99
CA LYS A 126 10.53 -0.51 2.92
C LYS A 126 9.44 -1.18 3.73
N VAL A 127 9.43 -2.51 3.72
CA VAL A 127 8.48 -3.33 4.46
C VAL A 127 9.18 -4.32 5.39
N LYS A 128 8.52 -4.68 6.49
CA LYS A 128 9.02 -5.62 7.50
C LYS A 128 7.94 -6.64 7.86
N ASP A 129 8.28 -7.92 7.90
CA ASP A 129 7.34 -8.96 8.35
C ASP A 129 7.37 -9.18 9.88
N ALA A 130 6.47 -10.03 10.36
CA ALA A 130 6.35 -10.35 11.79
C ALA A 130 7.60 -11.03 12.38
N ASN A 131 8.45 -11.63 11.54
CA ASN A 131 9.72 -12.25 11.95
C ASN A 131 10.89 -11.25 11.94
N GLY A 132 10.63 -9.99 11.58
CA GLY A 132 11.65 -8.96 11.48
C GLY A 132 12.46 -9.00 10.17
N ALA A 133 12.04 -9.79 9.18
CA ALA A 133 12.65 -9.75 7.85
C ALA A 133 12.23 -8.48 7.13
N ILE A 134 13.21 -7.78 6.57
CA ILE A 134 13.04 -6.50 5.87
C ILE A 134 13.20 -6.72 4.37
N THR A 135 12.34 -6.06 3.60
CA THR A 135 12.47 -5.95 2.14
C THR A 135 12.44 -4.47 1.77
N VAL A 136 13.43 -4.02 1.00
CA VAL A 136 13.52 -2.67 0.48
C VAL A 136 13.32 -2.71 -1.02
N TYR A 137 12.38 -1.93 -1.50
CA TYR A 137 12.16 -1.68 -2.91
C TYR A 137 12.42 -0.21 -3.24
N THR A 138 12.82 0.04 -4.48
CA THR A 138 13.09 1.38 -5.03
C THR A 138 12.42 1.54 -6.39
N ARG A 139 12.09 2.77 -6.78
CA ARG A 139 11.56 3.08 -8.12
C ARG A 139 12.31 4.22 -8.79
#